data_AF-A0A1A0KJM8-F1
#
_entry.id   AF-A0A1A0KJM8-F1
#
_cell.length_a   1.000
_cell.length_b   1.000
_cell.length_c   1.000
_cell.angle_alpha   90.00
_cell.angle_beta   90.00
_cell.angle_gamma   90.00
#
_symmetry.space_group_name_H-M   'P 1'
#
loop_
_entity.id
_entity.type
_entity.pdbx_description
1 polymer ?
#
loop_
_entity_poly.entity_id
_entity_poly.type
_entity_poly.pdbx_seq_one_letter_code
_entity_poly.pdbx_strand_id
1 'polypeptide(L)'
;MHEHHTQAGEWLAIWRLDRRAIRILLVRNCSDSAPILASTAEEAPDLADMRDKLPKLAPLWDAIRHEYWSSFPAFHDRTHRGERP
;
A
#
# COMPACT_ATOMS: atom_id res chain seq x y z
N MET A 1 -9.73 -0.61 12.01
CA MET A 1 -8.91 0.09 10.99
C MET A 1 -7.51 -0.44 11.17
N HIS A 2 -7.00 -1.25 10.23
CA HIS A 2 -5.69 -1.90 10.38
C HIS A 2 -4.64 -1.09 9.62
N GLU A 3 -3.64 -0.62 10.34
CA GLU A 3 -2.42 -0.05 9.77
C GLU A 3 -1.54 -1.21 9.30
N HIS A 4 -1.07 -1.12 8.06
CA HIS A 4 -0.21 -2.08 7.41
C HIS A 4 1.16 -1.45 7.21
N HIS A 5 2.19 -2.22 7.55
CA HIS A 5 3.58 -1.80 7.39
C HIS A 5 4.20 -2.66 6.30
N THR A 6 4.70 -2.03 5.26
CA THR A 6 5.39 -2.72 4.17
C THR A 6 6.81 -2.21 4.08
N GLN A 7 7.76 -3.13 4.14
CA GLN A 7 9.17 -2.84 3.94
C GLN A 7 9.62 -3.39 2.59
N ALA A 8 10.30 -2.56 1.80
CA ALA A 8 10.92 -2.97 0.55
C ALA A 8 12.36 -2.45 0.51
N GLY A 9 13.31 -3.37 0.67
CA GLY A 9 14.73 -3.03 0.80
C GLY A 9 14.97 -2.15 2.03
N GLU A 10 15.49 -0.95 1.79
CA GLU A 10 15.78 0.07 2.80
C GLU A 10 14.60 1.01 3.08
N TRP A 11 13.44 0.84 2.43
CA TRP A 11 12.28 1.70 2.61
C TRP A 11 11.20 1.02 3.43
N LEU A 12 10.59 1.77 4.35
CA LEU A 12 9.42 1.38 5.11
C LEU A 12 8.28 2.35 4.81
N ALA A 13 7.14 1.80 4.39
CA ALA A 13 5.89 2.52 4.28
C ALA A 13 4.88 2.04 5.31
N ILE A 14 4.23 2.98 5.97
CA ILE A 14 3.04 2.75 6.78
C ILE A 14 1.86 3.23 5.96
N TRP A 15 0.89 2.36 5.74
CA TRP A 15 -0.32 2.66 5.00
C TRP A 15 -1.51 2.04 5.69
N ARG A 16 -2.69 2.56 5.39
CA ARG A 16 -3.94 1.99 5.88
C ARG A 16 -4.91 1.81 4.73
N LEU A 17 -5.77 0.82 4.87
CA LEU A 17 -6.91 0.70 3.99
C LEU A 17 -8.04 1.59 4.51
N ASP A 18 -8.46 2.56 3.70
CA ASP A 18 -9.66 3.34 3.98
C ASP A 18 -10.71 3.12 2.88
N ARG A 19 -11.82 2.47 3.25
CA ARG A 19 -12.93 2.01 2.39
C ARG A 19 -12.50 1.17 1.18
N ARG A 20 -11.84 1.80 0.19
CA ARG A 20 -11.38 1.24 -1.09
C ARG A 20 -10.04 1.82 -1.57
N ALA A 21 -9.41 2.69 -0.79
CA ALA A 21 -8.16 3.34 -1.16
C ALA A 21 -7.06 3.01 -0.17
N ILE A 22 -5.84 2.90 -0.69
CA ILE A 22 -4.63 2.72 0.09
C ILE A 22 -4.10 4.11 0.41
N ARG A 23 -4.24 4.52 1.68
CA ARG A 23 -3.77 5.82 2.19
C ARG A 23 -2.36 5.65 2.76
N ILE A 24 -1.40 6.39 2.22
CA ILE A 24 -0.01 6.33 2.68
C ILE A 24 0.19 7.34 3.82
N LEU A 25 0.46 6.82 5.01
CA LEU A 25 0.61 7.61 6.24
C LEU A 25 2.05 8.07 6.44
N LEU A 26 3.00 7.14 6.22
CA LEU A 26 4.42 7.41 6.44
C LEU A 26 5.24 6.70 5.38
N VAL A 27 6.26 7.37 4.87
CA VAL A 27 7.32 6.76 4.07
C VAL A 27 8.64 7.22 4.66
N ARG A 28 9.45 6.28 5.11
CA ARG A 28 10.79 6.57 5.63
C ARG A 28 11.79 5.55 5.14
N ASN A 29 13.05 5.93 5.15
CA ASN A 29 14.11 4.96 5.03
C ASN A 29 14.28 4.23 6.38
N CYS A 30 14.73 2.99 6.38
CA CYS A 30 15.09 2.24 7.59
C CYS A 30 16.51 2.58 8.05
N SER A 31 17.39 2.95 7.12
CA SER A 31 18.77 3.35 7.39
C SER A 31 18.88 4.82 7.78
N ASP A 32 17.93 5.66 7.37
CA ASP A 32 17.87 7.08 7.70
C ASP A 32 16.68 7.40 8.60
N SER A 33 16.90 8.25 9.61
CA SER A 33 15.84 8.61 10.58
C SER A 33 14.82 9.61 10.02
N ALA A 34 15.07 10.26 8.89
CA ALA A 34 14.17 11.26 8.33
C ALA A 34 13.06 10.61 7.48
N PRO A 35 11.78 10.87 7.79
CA PRO A 35 10.68 10.46 6.92
C PRO A 35 10.66 11.32 5.65
N ILE A 36 10.54 10.66 4.49
CA ILE A 36 10.27 11.34 3.20
C ILE A 36 8.88 11.93 3.20
N LEU A 37 7.92 11.18 3.75
CA LEU A 37 6.53 11.59 3.88
C LEU A 37 6.05 11.23 5.26
N ALA A 38 5.42 12.18 5.94
CA ALA A 38 4.63 11.94 7.13
C ALA A 38 3.32 12.72 6.98
N SER A 39 2.19 12.02 6.98
CA SER A 39 0.87 12.59 6.82
C SER A 39 -0.11 11.93 7.79
N THR A 40 -1.09 12.70 8.25
CA THR A 40 -2.18 12.20 9.07
C THR A 40 -3.14 11.39 8.21
N ALA A 41 -3.92 10.49 8.80
CA ALA A 41 -4.85 9.63 8.06
C ALA A 41 -5.90 10.39 7.23
N GLU A 42 -6.20 11.63 7.61
CA GLU A 42 -7.20 12.49 6.95
C GLU A 42 -6.65 13.17 5.69
N GLU A 43 -5.35 13.48 5.68
CA GLU A 43 -4.66 14.17 4.58
C GLU A 43 -3.71 13.25 3.80
N ALA A 44 -3.66 11.97 4.18
CA ALA A 44 -2.79 10.99 3.58
C ALA A 44 -3.09 10.82 2.08
N PRO A 45 -2.11 11.01 1.20
CA PRO A 45 -2.30 10.79 -0.22
C PRO A 45 -2.50 9.30 -0.52
N ASP A 46 -3.21 9.06 -1.61
CA ASP A 46 -3.46 7.71 -2.09
C ASP A 46 -2.19 7.14 -2.76
N LEU A 47 -2.04 5.82 -2.77
CA LEU A 47 -0.90 5.12 -3.40
C LEU A 47 -0.63 5.59 -4.85
N ALA A 48 -1.69 5.90 -5.60
CA ALA A 48 -1.58 6.36 -6.98
C ALA A 48 -0.88 7.73 -7.10
N ASP A 49 -1.20 8.67 -6.21
CA ASP A 49 -0.58 10.00 -6.15
C ASP A 49 0.88 9.90 -5.71
N MET A 50 1.16 9.05 -4.71
CA MET A 50 2.53 8.80 -4.24
C MET A 50 3.42 8.19 -5.31
N ARG A 51 2.88 7.30 -6.15
CA ARG A 51 3.61 6.72 -7.27
C ARG A 51 3.98 7.77 -8.33
N ASP A 52 3.11 8.75 -8.57
CA ASP A 52 3.36 9.84 -9.51
C ASP A 52 4.43 10.81 -8.98
N LYS A 53 4.34 11.17 -7.69
CA LYS A 53 5.30 12.05 -7.03
C LYS A 53 6.67 11.41 -6.80
N LEU A 54 6.71 10.11 -6.48
CA LEU A 54 7.91 9.38 -6.10
C LEU A 54 8.06 8.08 -6.92
N PRO A 55 8.31 8.18 -8.24
CA PRO A 55 8.49 7.01 -9.09
C PRO A 55 9.75 6.20 -8.71
N LYS A 56 10.72 6.84 -8.04
CA LYS A 56 11.94 6.19 -7.53
C LYS A 56 11.66 5.12 -6.47
N LEU A 57 10.51 5.18 -5.80
CA LEU A 57 10.07 4.20 -4.80
C LEU A 57 9.15 3.13 -5.40
N ALA A 58 9.16 2.95 -6.72
CA ALA A 58 8.44 1.88 -7.43
C ALA A 58 8.47 0.50 -6.73
N PRO A 59 9.63 -0.03 -6.26
CA PRO A 59 9.65 -1.33 -5.59
C PRO A 59 8.85 -1.36 -4.27
N LEU A 60 8.78 -0.24 -3.55
CA LEU A 60 7.96 -0.12 -2.33
C LEU A 60 6.47 -0.12 -2.66
N TRP A 61 6.08 0.63 -3.69
CA TRP A 61 4.69 0.67 -4.16
C TRP A 61 4.21 -0.68 -4.67
N ASP A 62 5.09 -1.43 -5.35
CA ASP A 62 4.80 -2.78 -5.82
C ASP A 62 4.55 -3.74 -4.66
N ALA A 63 5.39 -3.70 -3.63
CA ALA A 63 5.22 -4.51 -2.42
C ALA A 63 3.89 -4.21 -1.70
N ILE A 64 3.50 -2.92 -1.60
CA ILE A 64 2.22 -2.54 -1.00
C ILE A 64 1.04 -3.10 -1.81
N ARG A 65 1.11 -3.04 -3.15
CA ARG A 65 0.08 -3.66 -4.00
C ARG A 65 0.03 -5.16 -3.82
N HIS A 66 1.18 -5.83 -3.70
CA HIS A 66 1.24 -7.26 -3.51
C HIS A 66 0.55 -7.66 -2.19
N GLU A 67 0.87 -6.97 -1.10
CA GLU A 67 0.22 -7.16 0.21
C GLU A 67 -1.28 -6.89 0.13
N TYR A 68 -1.69 -5.81 -0.55
CA TYR A 68 -3.10 -5.50 -0.78
C TYR A 68 -3.80 -6.63 -1.56
N TRP A 69 -3.26 -7.07 -2.69
CA TRP A 69 -3.87 -8.16 -3.47
C TRP A 69 -3.88 -9.49 -2.73
N SER A 70 -2.85 -9.78 -1.93
CA SER A 70 -2.76 -10.98 -1.09
C SER A 70 -3.78 -10.96 0.06
N SER A 71 -4.03 -9.80 0.64
CA SER A 71 -4.95 -9.63 1.78
C SER A 71 -6.42 -9.51 1.36
N PHE A 72 -6.70 -9.13 0.10
CA PHE A 72 -8.08 -9.01 -0.43
C PHE A 72 -8.37 -9.97 -1.61
N PRO A 73 -8.24 -11.31 -1.43
CA PRO A 73 -8.57 -12.28 -2.48
C PRO A 73 -10.09 -12.31 -2.80
N ALA A 74 -10.94 -11.77 -1.91
CA ALA A 74 -12.39 -11.82 -2.02
C ALA A 74 -13.00 -11.01 -3.18
N PHE A 75 -12.22 -10.16 -3.87
CA PHE A 75 -12.68 -9.50 -5.10
C PHE A 75 -12.37 -10.28 -6.37
N HIS A 76 -11.52 -11.33 -6.32
CA HIS A 76 -11.18 -12.13 -7.49
C HIS A 76 -11.93 -13.48 -7.57
N ASP A 77 -12.58 -13.92 -6.49
CA ASP A 77 -13.41 -15.14 -6.49
C ASP A 77 -14.90 -14.84 -6.31
N ARG A 78 -15.50 -14.12 -7.26
CA ARG A 78 -16.95 -14.22 -7.50
C ARG A 78 -17.29 -14.56 -8.94
N THR A 79 -16.35 -15.21 -9.64
CA THR A 79 -16.52 -15.63 -11.03
C THR A 79 -16.17 -17.10 -11.30
N HIS A 80 -15.73 -17.88 -10.31
CA HIS A 80 -15.51 -19.32 -10.46
C HIS A 80 -16.52 -20.20 -9.69
N ARG A 81 -17.82 -19.87 -9.80
CA ARG A 81 -18.91 -20.82 -9.49
C ARG A 81 -19.99 -20.87 -10.60
N GLY A 82 -19.53 -21.06 -11.83
CA GLY A 82 -20.08 -22.05 -12.76
C GLY A 82 -18.85 -22.86 -13.16
N GLU A 83 -18.81 -24.19 -13.10
CA GLU A 83 -19.59 -25.11 -13.90
C GLU A 83 -19.59 -26.51 -13.27
N ARG A 84 -20.58 -27.29 -13.70
CA ARG A 84 -21.04 -28.60 -13.22
C ARG A 84 -20.04 -29.73 -13.53
N PRO A 85 -20.25 -30.91 -12.93
CA PRO A 85 -20.84 -32.00 -13.73
C PRO A 85 -22.26 -32.38 -13.28
#